data_AF-A0A1E4PMV3-F1
#
_entry.id   AF-A0A1E4PMV3-F1
#
_cell.length_a   1.000
_cell.length_b   1.000
_cell.length_c   1.000
_cell.angle_alpha   90.00
_cell.angle_beta   90.00
_cell.angle_gamma   90.00
#
_symmetry.space_group_name_H-M   'P 1'
#
loop_
_entity.id
_entity.type
_entity.pdbx_description
1 polymer ?
#
loop_
_entity_poly.entity_id
_entity_poly.type
_entity_poly.pdbx_seq_one_letter_code
_entity_poly.pdbx_strand_id
1 'polypeptide(L)'
;MNQFCRLFKSRAAMLVALLPALVAGCGGGLDPILGPPSLGQAAPADTTRPTVVLTVPDAAALGVATNTKITATFSEAMDPATIGAASFTVMDTTLDATVPGTVSYSAAARTATFTPSAGTLAAGDQYSATITAAATDLAGNALAGNTAVAPGAGSHVWTFGTGAVADLVPPTVTAVSPLDASTGVCLAKTVAATFSEPMDAGTITAATFVVTDNGVAVAGSVSYDAPSRVASFVPADAAGFAAGKTLVATVKSGSTGVMDLAGNPLATDRSWSFTTGTQACLSAVDLRSVASFGAFGGGAGVTNQGIRTVVGGNLGTTAACTLVTGFHDAAHVYTETPLNVGAVNGSVYCAPPAPGTTATMAIATQARADAQSAYDALAALPPGGDPGAGQLGGQVLTAGVYTAAGGTFAITNGDLTLDAQGDTHAVWVFQSASALTVGLPATPRHVLLVNGAQAGNVFWQVGSAARIEDGSVMVGTIIAPAGVTISTAGQTAQTVLVGRAIGLTASVTMVNTTVVAP
;
A
#
# COMPACT_ATOMS: atom_id res chain seq x y z
N MET A 1 -7.98 -54.61 -17.64
CA MET A 1 -9.03 -55.65 -17.81
C MET A 1 -9.39 -56.14 -16.41
N ASN A 2 -10.69 -56.16 -16.08
CA ASN A 2 -11.22 -56.26 -14.72
C ASN A 2 -10.90 -57.58 -13.99
N GLN A 3 -10.59 -57.40 -12.70
CA GLN A 3 -10.87 -58.24 -11.52
C GLN A 3 -10.29 -59.67 -11.44
N PHE A 4 -9.63 -60.01 -10.32
CA PHE A 4 -10.22 -60.86 -9.26
C PHE A 4 -9.24 -61.07 -8.07
N CYS A 5 -9.75 -60.75 -6.87
CA CYS A 5 -9.59 -61.41 -5.56
C CYS A 5 -8.23 -61.87 -4.97
N ARG A 6 -7.97 -61.31 -3.76
CA ARG A 6 -7.68 -61.98 -2.47
C ARG A 6 -6.42 -62.87 -2.35
N LEU A 7 -5.53 -62.56 -1.40
CA LEU A 7 -5.56 -63.06 -0.01
C LEU A 7 -4.25 -62.74 0.76
N PHE A 8 -4.46 -62.54 2.05
CA PHE A 8 -3.55 -62.25 3.16
C PHE A 8 -2.52 -63.37 3.51
N LYS A 9 -1.45 -62.95 4.20
CA LYS A 9 -0.53 -63.64 5.16
C LYS A 9 0.81 -64.17 4.63
N SER A 10 1.92 -63.63 5.14
CA SER A 10 2.72 -64.19 6.26
C SER A 10 3.96 -63.30 6.51
N ARG A 11 4.11 -62.68 7.70
CA ARG A 11 5.09 -63.03 8.77
C ARG A 11 6.55 -63.14 8.26
N ALA A 12 7.49 -62.25 8.59
CA ALA A 12 8.09 -61.86 9.88
C ALA A 12 9.59 -62.29 9.93
N ALA A 13 10.38 -61.54 10.71
CA ALA A 13 11.81 -61.69 11.06
C ALA A 13 12.82 -61.04 10.08
N MET A 14 13.49 -59.91 10.38
CA MET A 14 14.49 -59.60 11.45
C MET A 14 15.87 -60.19 11.13
N LEU A 15 16.87 -59.35 10.73
CA LEU A 15 18.22 -59.20 11.33
C LEU A 15 19.22 -58.37 10.44
N VAL A 16 19.67 -57.22 10.97
CA VAL A 16 21.04 -56.66 11.08
C VAL A 16 22.03 -56.60 9.87
N ALA A 17 22.33 -55.35 9.47
CA ALA A 17 23.61 -54.67 9.15
C ALA A 17 24.80 -55.34 8.39
N LEU A 18 25.24 -54.73 7.26
CA LEU A 18 26.52 -53.98 7.07
C LEU A 18 26.72 -53.53 5.59
N LEU A 19 27.38 -52.37 5.39
CA LEU A 19 27.82 -51.66 4.14
C LEU A 19 28.62 -52.53 3.10
N PRO A 20 28.87 -52.12 1.81
CA PRO A 20 29.38 -50.79 1.40
C PRO A 20 28.89 -50.19 0.05
N ALA A 21 29.38 -48.97 -0.19
CA ALA A 21 29.14 -48.03 -1.28
C ALA A 21 29.23 -48.57 -2.72
N LEU A 22 28.37 -48.04 -3.59
CA LEU A 22 28.53 -48.07 -5.05
C LEU A 22 28.42 -46.63 -5.59
N VAL A 23 29.53 -46.11 -6.10
CA VAL A 23 29.57 -44.94 -6.97
C VAL A 23 29.03 -45.36 -8.33
N ALA A 24 27.94 -44.75 -8.78
CA ALA A 24 27.46 -44.87 -10.14
C ALA A 24 27.36 -43.46 -10.73
N GLY A 25 28.36 -43.10 -11.53
CA GLY A 25 28.23 -42.04 -12.52
C GLY A 25 27.34 -42.53 -13.67
N CYS A 26 26.46 -41.66 -14.13
CA CYS A 26 25.83 -41.77 -15.44
C CYS A 26 26.05 -40.46 -16.20
N GLY A 27 26.46 -40.60 -17.45
CA GLY A 27 27.01 -39.55 -18.29
C GLY A 27 25.99 -38.58 -18.88
N GLY A 28 26.49 -37.38 -19.21
CA GLY A 28 25.86 -36.42 -20.11
C GLY A 28 26.87 -36.04 -21.18
N GLY A 29 26.54 -36.29 -22.45
CA GLY A 29 27.38 -36.02 -23.61
C GLY A 29 27.61 -34.53 -23.84
N LEU A 30 28.78 -34.22 -24.41
CA LEU A 30 29.22 -32.87 -24.74
C LEU A 30 28.71 -32.46 -26.13
N ASP A 31 27.97 -31.35 -26.21
CA ASP A 31 27.61 -30.67 -27.45
C ASP A 31 28.64 -29.54 -27.70
N PRO A 32 29.36 -29.45 -28.83
CA PRO A 32 30.58 -28.63 -28.94
C PRO A 32 30.37 -27.14 -29.29
N ILE A 33 29.14 -26.59 -29.23
CA ILE A 33 28.84 -25.23 -29.71
C ILE A 33 28.30 -24.27 -28.62
N LEU A 34 27.92 -24.77 -27.44
CA LEU A 34 27.53 -23.94 -26.31
C LEU A 34 28.55 -24.13 -25.19
N GLY A 35 29.13 -23.03 -24.69
CA GLY A 35 30.03 -23.07 -23.53
C GLY A 35 29.40 -23.80 -22.34
N PRO A 36 30.19 -24.18 -21.32
CA PRO A 36 29.68 -24.93 -20.18
C PRO A 36 28.44 -24.21 -19.61
N PRO A 37 27.38 -24.94 -19.21
CA PRO A 37 26.25 -24.32 -18.56
C PRO A 37 26.80 -23.49 -17.40
N SER A 38 26.50 -22.19 -17.41
CA SER A 38 26.91 -21.29 -16.33
C SER A 38 26.43 -21.92 -15.04
N LEU A 39 27.37 -22.39 -14.21
CA LEU A 39 27.08 -22.84 -12.85
C LEU A 39 26.22 -21.75 -12.23
N GLY A 40 25.01 -22.13 -11.79
CA GLY A 40 23.99 -21.20 -11.30
C GLY A 40 24.63 -20.16 -10.41
N GLN A 41 24.55 -18.90 -10.83
CA GLN A 41 25.03 -17.78 -10.05
C GLN A 41 24.22 -17.79 -8.74
N ALA A 42 24.87 -18.21 -7.65
CA ALA A 42 24.27 -18.15 -6.33
C ALA A 42 23.80 -16.72 -6.08
N ALA A 43 22.61 -16.57 -5.49
CA ALA A 43 22.13 -15.26 -5.06
C ALA A 43 23.22 -14.56 -4.24
N PRO A 44 23.42 -13.24 -4.41
CA PRO A 44 24.43 -12.52 -3.65
C PRO A 44 24.20 -12.77 -2.16
N ALA A 45 25.28 -13.03 -1.42
CA ALA A 45 25.20 -13.26 0.01
C ALA A 45 24.64 -12.01 0.71
N ASP A 46 23.68 -12.20 1.61
CA ASP A 46 23.18 -11.11 2.43
C ASP A 46 24.27 -10.67 3.41
N THR A 47 24.62 -9.39 3.33
CA THR A 47 25.67 -8.75 4.15
C THR A 47 25.13 -7.59 4.95
N THR A 48 23.82 -7.36 4.89
CA THR A 48 23.16 -6.29 5.66
C THR A 48 23.06 -6.76 7.10
N ARG A 49 23.48 -5.93 8.05
CA ARG A 49 23.34 -6.26 9.47
C ARG A 49 21.96 -5.85 9.97
N PRO A 50 21.34 -6.66 10.85
CA PRO A 50 20.12 -6.24 11.52
C PRO A 50 20.39 -5.06 12.46
N THR A 51 19.38 -4.19 12.57
CA THR A 51 19.32 -3.06 13.51
C THR A 51 18.06 -3.15 14.38
N VAL A 52 18.04 -2.46 15.51
CA VAL A 52 16.82 -2.29 16.32
C VAL A 52 16.13 -1.00 15.88
N VAL A 53 14.87 -1.10 15.46
CA VAL A 53 14.07 0.01 14.92
C VAL A 53 13.08 0.58 15.94
N LEU A 54 12.75 -0.17 16.99
CA LEU A 54 11.86 0.25 18.08
C LEU A 54 12.23 -0.50 19.37
N THR A 55 12.20 0.19 20.50
CA THR A 55 12.33 -0.40 21.84
C THR A 55 11.14 0.02 22.68
N VAL A 56 10.58 -0.88 23.47
CA VAL A 56 9.63 -0.52 24.53
C VAL A 56 10.19 -1.05 25.86
N PRO A 57 10.37 -0.23 26.90
CA PRO A 57 10.21 1.22 26.90
C PRO A 57 11.16 1.93 25.93
N ASP A 58 10.78 3.12 25.48
CA ASP A 58 11.65 3.98 24.66
C ASP A 58 12.96 4.29 25.41
N ALA A 59 14.03 4.55 24.66
CA ALA A 59 15.31 4.94 25.25
C ALA A 59 15.15 6.20 26.11
N ALA A 60 15.68 6.15 27.33
CA ALA A 60 15.57 7.15 28.38
C ALA A 60 14.14 7.46 28.86
N ALA A 61 13.16 6.57 28.60
CA ALA A 61 11.82 6.71 29.15
C ALA A 61 11.85 6.76 30.69
N LEU A 62 11.01 7.60 31.28
CA LEU A 62 10.81 7.71 32.73
C LEU A 62 9.36 7.38 33.07
N GLY A 63 9.12 6.92 34.30
CA GLY A 63 7.76 6.64 34.75
C GLY A 63 7.12 5.42 34.09
N VAL A 64 7.94 4.50 33.56
CA VAL A 64 7.46 3.25 32.96
C VAL A 64 6.69 2.44 33.99
N ALA A 65 5.53 1.90 33.62
CA ALA A 65 4.76 1.08 34.54
C ALA A 65 5.53 -0.18 34.97
N THR A 66 5.39 -0.58 36.22
CA THR A 66 6.23 -1.63 36.80
C THR A 66 6.00 -3.01 36.19
N ASN A 67 4.85 -3.28 35.58
CA ASN A 67 4.52 -4.54 34.90
C ASN A 67 4.79 -4.52 33.39
N THR A 68 5.34 -3.44 32.82
CA THR A 68 5.65 -3.38 31.39
C THR A 68 6.77 -4.36 31.02
N LYS A 69 6.48 -5.28 30.10
CA LYS A 69 7.49 -6.11 29.43
C LYS A 69 8.41 -5.26 28.56
N ILE A 70 9.66 -5.69 28.42
CA ILE A 70 10.67 -4.98 27.65
C ILE A 70 10.78 -5.61 26.26
N THR A 71 10.68 -4.85 25.19
CA THR A 71 10.72 -5.32 23.81
C THR A 71 11.74 -4.60 22.95
N ALA A 72 12.16 -5.26 21.87
CA ALA A 72 12.89 -4.67 20.77
C ALA A 72 12.43 -5.26 19.43
N THR A 73 12.13 -4.39 18.47
CA THR A 73 11.77 -4.76 17.10
C THR A 73 12.96 -4.55 16.17
N PHE A 74 13.24 -5.53 15.30
CA PHE A 74 14.38 -5.52 14.39
C PHE A 74 14.02 -5.07 12.96
N SER A 75 15.01 -4.57 12.22
CA SER A 75 14.85 -4.13 10.81
C SER A 75 14.56 -5.28 9.85
N GLU A 76 14.88 -6.51 10.22
CA GLU A 76 14.80 -7.71 9.39
C GLU A 76 14.57 -8.97 10.24
N ALA A 77 14.49 -10.12 9.58
CA ALA A 77 14.25 -11.39 10.24
C ALA A 77 15.51 -11.88 10.99
N MET A 78 15.40 -11.98 12.31
CA MET A 78 16.43 -12.58 13.17
C MET A 78 16.35 -14.11 13.17
N ASP A 79 17.49 -14.78 13.38
CA ASP A 79 17.54 -16.21 13.71
C ASP A 79 17.00 -16.43 15.14
N PRO A 80 15.83 -17.09 15.32
CA PRO A 80 15.24 -17.32 16.63
C PRO A 80 16.16 -18.07 17.60
N ALA A 81 17.10 -18.88 17.11
CA ALA A 81 18.03 -19.63 17.97
C ALA A 81 19.05 -18.72 18.67
N THR A 82 19.30 -17.53 18.13
CA THR A 82 20.24 -16.55 18.69
C THR A 82 19.57 -15.52 19.60
N ILE A 83 18.24 -15.50 19.67
CA ILE A 83 17.46 -14.61 20.54
C ILE A 83 17.02 -15.37 21.79
N GLY A 84 17.64 -15.07 22.93
CA GLY A 84 17.35 -15.73 24.19
C GLY A 84 17.97 -15.01 25.38
N ALA A 85 17.94 -15.64 26.56
CA ALA A 85 18.41 -15.02 27.80
C ALA A 85 19.91 -14.65 27.82
N ALA A 86 20.71 -15.24 26.92
CA ALA A 86 22.13 -14.89 26.77
C ALA A 86 22.35 -13.66 25.88
N SER A 87 21.42 -13.38 24.96
CA SER A 87 21.54 -12.26 24.02
C SER A 87 20.66 -11.08 24.39
N PHE A 88 19.59 -11.26 25.15
CA PHE A 88 18.74 -10.16 25.64
C PHE A 88 18.67 -10.19 27.18
N THR A 89 19.27 -9.20 27.81
CA THR A 89 19.39 -9.07 29.27
C THR A 89 18.89 -7.71 29.76
N VAL A 90 18.45 -7.67 31.02
CA VAL A 90 18.03 -6.44 31.71
C VAL A 90 18.75 -6.37 33.05
N MET A 91 19.34 -5.22 33.35
CA MET A 91 20.05 -4.95 34.59
C MET A 91 19.36 -3.79 35.33
N ASP A 92 19.12 -3.98 36.62
CA ASP A 92 18.77 -2.91 37.55
C ASP A 92 20.05 -2.16 37.89
N THR A 93 20.19 -0.95 37.36
CA THR A 93 21.36 -0.09 37.55
C THR A 93 21.32 0.68 38.87
N THR A 94 20.16 0.76 39.54
CA THR A 94 20.08 1.28 40.90
C THR A 94 20.73 0.31 41.88
N LEU A 95 20.43 -0.98 41.72
CA LEU A 95 20.90 -2.05 42.60
C LEU A 95 22.16 -2.76 42.12
N ASP A 96 22.62 -2.46 40.91
CA ASP A 96 23.71 -3.16 40.20
C ASP A 96 23.48 -4.68 40.15
N ALA A 97 22.27 -5.08 39.76
CA ALA A 97 21.81 -6.46 39.79
C ALA A 97 21.09 -6.86 38.49
N THR A 98 21.39 -8.06 37.98
CA THR A 98 20.65 -8.61 36.84
C THR A 98 19.20 -8.91 37.21
N VAL A 99 18.26 -8.48 36.39
CA VAL A 99 16.83 -8.82 36.53
C VAL A 99 16.62 -10.23 35.97
N PRO A 100 16.12 -11.21 36.76
CA PRO A 100 15.74 -12.51 36.22
C PRO A 100 14.52 -12.40 35.31
N GLY A 101 14.55 -13.06 34.17
CA GLY A 101 13.44 -13.07 33.22
C GLY A 101 13.59 -14.12 32.13
N THR A 102 12.55 -14.23 31.32
CA THR A 102 12.53 -15.08 30.11
C THR A 102 12.51 -14.21 28.87
N VAL A 103 13.05 -14.73 27.78
CA VAL A 103 13.05 -14.07 26.47
C VAL A 103 12.24 -14.90 25.50
N SER A 104 11.32 -14.28 24.79
CA SER A 104 10.60 -14.85 23.66
C SER A 104 10.85 -14.02 22.40
N TYR A 105 10.64 -14.61 21.22
CA TYR A 105 10.77 -13.92 19.94
C TYR A 105 9.59 -14.26 19.03
N SER A 106 8.87 -13.22 18.58
CA SER A 106 7.84 -13.34 17.56
C SER A 106 8.47 -13.07 16.19
N ALA A 107 8.70 -14.13 15.43
CA ALA A 107 9.28 -14.02 14.08
C ALA A 107 8.38 -13.21 13.13
N ALA A 108 7.04 -13.35 13.25
CA ALA A 108 6.09 -12.61 12.43
C ALA A 108 6.11 -11.10 12.70
N ALA A 109 6.37 -10.69 13.95
CA ALA A 109 6.49 -9.30 14.35
C ALA A 109 7.94 -8.80 14.40
N ARG A 110 8.93 -9.66 14.12
CA ARG A 110 10.37 -9.39 14.30
C ARG A 110 10.68 -8.75 15.64
N THR A 111 10.01 -9.18 16.70
CA THR A 111 10.07 -8.53 18.02
C THR A 111 10.48 -9.53 19.09
N ALA A 112 11.55 -9.22 19.82
CA ALA A 112 11.96 -9.94 21.02
C ALA A 112 11.32 -9.30 22.26
N THR A 113 10.91 -10.13 23.22
CA THR A 113 10.25 -9.68 24.46
C THR A 113 10.94 -10.32 25.66
N PHE A 114 11.46 -9.50 26.56
CA PHE A 114 11.93 -9.89 27.88
C PHE A 114 10.79 -9.73 28.89
N THR A 115 10.45 -10.82 29.59
CA THR A 115 9.43 -10.85 30.64
C THR A 115 10.11 -11.08 32.00
N PRO A 116 10.07 -10.10 32.93
CA PRO A 116 10.61 -10.28 34.28
C PRO A 116 9.93 -11.46 34.99
N SER A 117 10.71 -12.35 35.60
CA SER A 117 10.16 -13.55 36.27
C SER A 117 9.30 -13.22 37.49
N ALA A 118 9.55 -12.08 38.14
CA ALA A 118 8.72 -11.57 39.23
C ALA A 118 7.38 -10.97 38.76
N GLY A 119 7.15 -10.86 37.44
CA GLY A 119 5.99 -10.22 36.84
C GLY A 119 5.99 -8.69 36.90
N THR A 120 6.84 -8.10 37.75
CA THR A 120 7.04 -6.65 37.88
C THR A 120 8.51 -6.31 38.08
N LEU A 121 8.91 -5.13 37.63
CA LEU A 121 10.13 -4.44 37.99
C LEU A 121 9.92 -3.64 39.30
N ALA A 122 11.00 -3.34 40.00
CA ALA A 122 10.92 -2.52 41.20
C ALA A 122 10.55 -1.07 40.85
N ALA A 123 9.87 -0.39 41.77
CA ALA A 123 9.31 0.94 41.55
C ALA A 123 10.37 2.03 41.79
N GLY A 124 10.48 2.98 40.84
CA GLY A 124 11.41 4.10 40.92
C GLY A 124 12.87 3.78 40.57
N ASP A 125 13.15 2.55 40.13
CA ASP A 125 14.49 2.09 39.78
C ASP A 125 14.85 2.38 38.32
N GLN A 126 16.16 2.42 38.04
CA GLN A 126 16.72 2.63 36.71
C GLN A 126 17.22 1.32 36.15
N TYR A 127 16.88 1.03 34.90
CA TYR A 127 17.21 -0.20 34.21
C TYR A 127 18.02 0.07 32.95
N SER A 128 18.88 -0.88 32.61
CA SER A 128 19.57 -0.96 31.32
C SER A 128 19.22 -2.29 30.66
N ALA A 129 18.61 -2.23 29.48
CA ALA A 129 18.35 -3.37 28.63
C ALA A 129 19.43 -3.47 27.55
N THR A 130 19.87 -4.69 27.25
CA THR A 130 20.93 -4.97 26.29
C THR A 130 20.55 -6.13 25.39
N ILE A 131 20.61 -5.90 24.07
CA ILE A 131 20.66 -6.97 23.07
C ILE A 131 22.09 -7.06 22.54
N THR A 132 22.75 -8.19 22.74
CA THR A 132 24.16 -8.34 22.41
C THR A 132 24.38 -8.57 20.91
N ALA A 133 25.60 -8.33 20.44
CA ALA A 133 26.02 -8.66 19.08
C ALA A 133 25.98 -10.17 18.74
N ALA A 134 25.71 -11.05 19.73
CA ALA A 134 25.51 -12.48 19.48
C ALA A 134 24.18 -12.80 18.81
N ALA A 135 23.21 -11.87 18.84
CA ALA A 135 22.00 -11.96 18.04
C ALA A 135 22.34 -11.76 16.55
N THR A 136 21.93 -12.71 15.70
CA THR A 136 22.18 -12.66 14.25
C THR A 136 20.90 -12.73 13.44
N ASP A 137 20.95 -12.22 12.21
CA ASP A 137 19.93 -12.53 11.20
C ASP A 137 20.03 -14.00 10.75
N LEU A 138 19.15 -14.39 9.82
CA LEU A 138 19.13 -15.72 9.20
C LEU A 138 20.35 -16.01 8.31
N ALA A 139 21.10 -14.99 7.89
CA ALA A 139 22.33 -15.11 7.11
C ALA A 139 23.60 -15.17 7.99
N GLY A 140 23.45 -15.01 9.31
CA GLY A 140 24.55 -14.99 10.28
C GLY A 140 25.20 -13.63 10.48
N ASN A 141 24.64 -12.53 9.96
CA ASN A 141 25.16 -11.20 10.24
C ASN A 141 24.78 -10.79 11.67
N ALA A 142 25.80 -10.56 12.49
CA ALA A 142 25.63 -10.04 13.85
C ALA A 142 24.99 -8.64 13.86
N LEU A 143 24.18 -8.38 14.90
CA LEU A 143 23.54 -7.10 15.19
C LEU A 143 24.53 -5.93 15.05
N ALA A 144 24.12 -4.89 14.32
CA ALA A 144 24.91 -3.66 14.23
C ALA A 144 24.99 -2.94 15.58
N GLY A 145 23.87 -2.91 16.32
CA GLY A 145 23.77 -2.30 17.64
C GLY A 145 23.95 -0.78 17.62
N ASN A 146 24.13 -0.20 18.81
CA ASN A 146 24.47 1.22 19.01
C ASN A 146 25.77 1.43 19.81
N THR A 147 26.46 0.35 20.19
CA THR A 147 27.76 0.42 20.90
C THR A 147 28.98 0.32 19.97
N ALA A 148 28.77 0.19 18.66
CA ALA A 148 29.84 0.11 17.66
C ALA A 148 29.58 1.09 16.51
N VAL A 149 30.65 1.56 15.87
CA VAL A 149 30.55 2.41 14.68
C VAL A 149 30.37 1.51 13.45
N ALA A 150 29.42 1.85 12.58
CA ALA A 150 29.22 1.15 11.33
C ALA A 150 30.52 1.07 10.50
N PRO A 151 30.85 -0.07 9.85
CA PRO A 151 30.04 -1.27 9.65
C PRO A 151 30.23 -2.38 10.72
N GLY A 152 30.79 -2.03 11.89
CA GLY A 152 31.03 -2.98 12.97
C GLY A 152 29.75 -3.56 13.58
N ALA A 153 29.85 -4.77 14.12
CA ALA A 153 28.81 -5.34 14.97
C ALA A 153 28.92 -4.80 16.40
N GLY A 154 27.80 -4.66 17.09
CA GLY A 154 27.71 -4.07 18.42
C GLY A 154 26.46 -4.52 19.14
N SER A 155 26.45 -4.30 20.45
CA SER A 155 25.24 -4.49 21.24
C SER A 155 24.31 -3.28 21.04
N HIS A 156 23.02 -3.49 21.19
CA HIS A 156 22.05 -2.41 21.33
C HIS A 156 21.71 -2.25 22.81
N VAL A 157 22.05 -1.10 23.38
CA VAL A 157 21.86 -0.79 24.80
C VAL A 157 20.95 0.43 24.93
N TRP A 158 19.96 0.35 25.81
CA TRP A 158 19.11 1.48 26.17
C TRP A 158 18.74 1.42 27.65
N THR A 159 18.46 2.59 28.23
CA THR A 159 18.09 2.73 29.63
C THR A 159 16.66 3.24 29.77
N PHE A 160 16.00 2.91 30.87
CA PHE A 160 14.68 3.44 31.23
C PHE A 160 14.48 3.41 32.75
N GLY A 161 13.60 4.26 33.26
CA GLY A 161 13.24 4.31 34.69
C GLY A 161 11.79 3.96 34.93
N THR A 162 11.52 3.15 35.95
CA THR A 162 10.15 2.80 36.35
C THR A 162 9.50 3.88 37.19
N GLY A 163 8.18 3.99 37.09
CA GLY A 163 7.34 4.79 37.96
C GLY A 163 6.95 4.06 39.24
N ALA A 164 5.91 4.55 39.89
CA ALA A 164 5.43 4.01 41.17
C ALA A 164 4.33 2.95 41.04
N VAL A 165 3.70 2.83 39.87
CA VAL A 165 2.48 2.04 39.70
C VAL A 165 2.54 1.11 38.48
N ALA A 166 1.81 0.01 38.57
CA ALA A 166 1.52 -0.85 37.43
C ALA A 166 0.48 -0.20 36.51
N ASP A 167 0.54 -0.55 35.24
CA ASP A 167 -0.47 -0.23 34.26
C ASP A 167 -1.59 -1.26 34.34
N LEU A 168 -2.82 -0.76 34.51
CA LEU A 168 -4.05 -1.54 34.65
C LEU A 168 -5.08 -1.17 33.58
N VAL A 169 -4.70 -0.34 32.60
CA VAL A 169 -5.60 0.13 31.55
C VAL A 169 -5.62 -0.91 30.43
N PRO A 170 -6.78 -1.52 30.10
CA PRO A 170 -6.86 -2.43 28.98
C PRO A 170 -6.63 -1.73 27.64
N PRO A 171 -5.99 -2.40 26.67
CA PRO A 171 -5.90 -1.89 25.31
C PRO A 171 -7.27 -1.82 24.65
N THR A 172 -7.43 -0.90 23.70
CA THR A 172 -8.62 -0.75 22.86
C THR A 172 -8.26 -0.82 21.39
N VAL A 173 -9.22 -1.21 20.53
CA VAL A 173 -9.07 -1.15 19.07
C VAL A 173 -9.60 0.20 18.57
N THR A 174 -8.72 1.06 18.09
CA THR A 174 -9.04 2.44 17.69
C THR A 174 -9.49 2.55 16.23
N ALA A 175 -9.09 1.60 15.37
CA ALA A 175 -9.50 1.55 13.97
C ALA A 175 -9.51 0.10 13.45
N VAL A 176 -10.34 -0.15 12.44
CA VAL A 176 -10.41 -1.42 11.72
C VAL A 176 -10.42 -1.18 10.21
N SER A 177 -9.85 -2.12 9.46
CA SER A 177 -9.93 -2.17 7.99
C SER A 177 -10.26 -3.60 7.58
N PRO A 178 -11.19 -3.85 6.65
CA PRO A 178 -12.20 -2.91 6.18
C PRO A 178 -13.02 -2.30 7.32
N LEU A 179 -13.65 -1.14 7.09
CA LEU A 179 -14.63 -0.59 8.03
C LEU A 179 -15.80 -1.56 8.24
N ASP A 180 -16.42 -1.48 9.42
CA ASP A 180 -17.56 -2.32 9.78
C ASP A 180 -18.73 -2.13 8.80
N ALA A 181 -19.35 -3.25 8.41
CA ALA A 181 -20.41 -3.36 7.42
C ALA A 181 -20.03 -2.88 6.00
N SER A 182 -18.74 -2.70 5.70
CA SER A 182 -18.28 -2.38 4.34
C SER A 182 -18.68 -3.46 3.34
N THR A 183 -19.04 -3.04 2.13
CA THR A 183 -19.42 -3.94 1.03
C THR A 183 -18.50 -3.73 -0.17
N GLY A 184 -18.45 -4.71 -1.07
CA GLY A 184 -17.62 -4.61 -2.28
C GLY A 184 -16.12 -4.68 -1.99
N VAL A 185 -15.71 -5.22 -0.85
CA VAL A 185 -14.31 -5.34 -0.46
C VAL A 185 -13.58 -6.29 -1.42
N CYS A 186 -12.44 -5.88 -1.96
CA CYS A 186 -11.68 -6.70 -2.89
C CYS A 186 -11.20 -8.03 -2.26
N LEU A 187 -11.04 -9.07 -3.08
CA LEU A 187 -10.86 -10.44 -2.59
C LEU A 187 -9.59 -10.62 -1.75
N ALA A 188 -8.48 -9.99 -2.12
CA ALA A 188 -7.19 -10.13 -1.41
C ALA A 188 -6.97 -9.06 -0.32
N LYS A 189 -8.04 -8.44 0.20
CA LYS A 189 -7.92 -7.35 1.16
C LYS A 189 -7.28 -7.83 2.46
N THR A 190 -6.28 -7.10 2.96
CA THR A 190 -5.76 -7.31 4.31
C THR A 190 -6.76 -6.77 5.33
N VAL A 191 -7.12 -7.62 6.30
CA VAL A 191 -7.99 -7.26 7.41
C VAL A 191 -7.11 -6.79 8.57
N ALA A 192 -7.35 -5.62 9.13
CA ALA A 192 -6.46 -5.00 10.10
C ALA A 192 -7.21 -4.39 11.29
N ALA A 193 -6.53 -4.34 12.43
CA ALA A 193 -6.96 -3.68 13.65
C ALA A 193 -5.81 -2.84 14.24
N THR A 194 -6.06 -1.56 14.51
CA THR A 194 -5.11 -0.65 15.15
C THR A 194 -5.40 -0.56 16.64
N PHE A 195 -4.39 -0.66 17.50
CA PHE A 195 -4.53 -0.63 18.96
C PHE A 195 -4.16 0.74 19.55
N SER A 196 -4.73 1.06 20.72
CA SER A 196 -4.46 2.30 21.47
C SER A 196 -3.05 2.40 22.04
N GLU A 197 -2.36 1.27 22.19
CA GLU A 197 -1.09 1.14 22.89
C GLU A 197 -0.24 -0.02 22.34
N PRO A 198 1.06 -0.11 22.69
CA PRO A 198 1.91 -1.23 22.32
C PRO A 198 1.39 -2.57 22.85
N MET A 199 1.23 -3.53 21.96
CA MET A 199 0.69 -4.85 22.28
C MET A 199 1.81 -5.89 22.48
N ASP A 200 1.56 -6.91 23.31
CA ASP A 200 2.39 -8.11 23.33
C ASP A 200 2.17 -8.91 22.05
N ALA A 201 3.13 -8.81 21.13
CA ALA A 201 3.11 -9.50 19.85
C ALA A 201 2.97 -11.03 19.97
N GLY A 202 3.35 -11.64 21.10
CA GLY A 202 3.17 -13.07 21.35
C GLY A 202 1.70 -13.47 21.54
N THR A 203 0.84 -12.52 21.90
CA THR A 203 -0.60 -12.75 22.09
C THR A 203 -1.44 -12.51 20.83
N ILE A 204 -0.86 -11.89 19.79
CA ILE A 204 -1.51 -11.62 18.51
C ILE A 204 -1.17 -12.74 17.54
N THR A 205 -2.09 -13.70 17.41
CA THR A 205 -1.91 -14.92 16.62
C THR A 205 -3.18 -15.25 15.84
N ALA A 206 -3.13 -16.27 14.98
CA ALA A 206 -4.31 -16.79 14.30
C ALA A 206 -5.40 -17.35 15.25
N ALA A 207 -5.10 -17.54 16.54
CA ALA A 207 -6.08 -17.94 17.54
C ALA A 207 -6.84 -16.75 18.16
N THR A 208 -6.25 -15.55 18.13
CA THR A 208 -6.76 -14.34 18.80
C THR A 208 -7.19 -13.25 17.84
N PHE A 209 -6.72 -13.26 16.59
CA PHE A 209 -7.27 -12.47 15.50
C PHE A 209 -7.78 -13.40 14.40
N VAL A 210 -9.09 -13.58 14.33
CA VAL A 210 -9.75 -14.59 13.50
C VAL A 210 -10.71 -13.92 12.51
N VAL A 211 -10.71 -14.39 11.27
CA VAL A 211 -11.75 -14.08 10.28
C VAL A 211 -12.60 -15.33 10.04
N THR A 212 -13.92 -15.19 10.01
CA THR A 212 -14.86 -16.31 9.85
C THR A 212 -15.85 -16.07 8.71
N ASP A 213 -16.22 -17.12 8.00
CA ASP A 213 -17.36 -17.20 7.07
C ASP A 213 -18.43 -18.07 7.74
N ASN A 214 -19.58 -17.48 8.10
CA ASN A 214 -20.68 -18.18 8.78
C ASN A 214 -20.22 -19.00 10.01
N GLY A 215 -19.30 -18.44 10.80
CA GLY A 215 -18.74 -19.08 12.00
C GLY A 215 -17.63 -20.10 11.73
N VAL A 216 -17.31 -20.41 10.48
CA VAL A 216 -16.17 -21.25 10.10
C VAL A 216 -14.94 -20.38 9.91
N ALA A 217 -13.83 -20.71 10.56
CA ALA A 217 -12.58 -19.95 10.44
C ALA A 217 -12.04 -19.99 9.00
N VAL A 218 -11.71 -18.82 8.46
CA VAL A 218 -10.98 -18.68 7.21
C VAL A 218 -9.49 -18.86 7.53
N ALA A 219 -8.81 -19.70 6.76
CA ALA A 219 -7.37 -19.90 6.91
C ALA A 219 -6.61 -18.62 6.49
N GLY A 220 -5.63 -18.23 7.28
CA GLY A 220 -4.81 -17.06 7.01
C GLY A 220 -3.63 -16.95 7.97
N SER A 221 -2.80 -15.95 7.70
CA SER A 221 -1.67 -15.59 8.55
C SER A 221 -1.97 -14.29 9.29
N VAL A 222 -1.44 -14.18 10.50
CA VAL A 222 -1.57 -12.99 11.34
C VAL A 222 -0.18 -12.42 11.60
N SER A 223 -0.05 -11.09 11.48
CA SER A 223 1.15 -10.34 11.84
C SER A 223 0.77 -9.13 12.70
N TYR A 224 1.77 -8.56 13.37
CA TYR A 224 1.64 -7.31 14.12
C TYR A 224 2.82 -6.41 13.81
N ASP A 225 2.55 -5.20 13.33
CA ASP A 225 3.53 -4.14 13.15
C ASP A 225 3.55 -3.26 14.40
N ALA A 226 4.57 -3.45 15.24
CA ALA A 226 4.68 -2.74 16.52
C ALA A 226 4.78 -1.21 16.38
N PRO A 227 5.53 -0.64 15.41
CA PRO A 227 5.60 0.81 15.22
C PRO A 227 4.25 1.46 14.92
N SER A 228 3.45 0.88 14.03
CA SER A 228 2.10 1.40 13.72
C SER A 228 1.01 0.89 14.66
N ARG A 229 1.32 -0.09 15.50
CA ARG A 229 0.39 -0.81 16.39
C ARG A 229 -0.76 -1.46 15.62
N VAL A 230 -0.47 -2.01 14.44
CA VAL A 230 -1.46 -2.63 13.56
C VAL A 230 -1.29 -4.14 13.53
N ALA A 231 -2.31 -4.88 13.95
CA ALA A 231 -2.42 -6.30 13.63
C ALA A 231 -3.07 -6.48 12.26
N SER A 232 -2.57 -7.42 11.46
CA SER A 232 -3.05 -7.73 10.12
C SER A 232 -3.34 -9.21 9.98
N PHE A 233 -4.42 -9.54 9.28
CA PHE A 233 -4.78 -10.87 8.83
C PHE A 233 -4.79 -10.88 7.30
N VAL A 234 -4.03 -11.82 6.72
CA VAL A 234 -3.96 -12.05 5.28
C VAL A 234 -4.48 -13.46 4.99
N PRO A 235 -5.50 -13.63 4.12
CA PRO A 235 -6.01 -14.95 3.76
C PRO A 235 -4.89 -15.82 3.16
N ALA A 236 -4.93 -17.12 3.45
CA ALA A 236 -3.90 -18.06 2.99
C ALA A 236 -4.02 -18.41 1.51
N ASP A 237 -5.23 -18.31 0.95
CA ASP A 237 -5.45 -18.46 -0.48
C ASP A 237 -4.91 -17.23 -1.23
N ALA A 238 -4.09 -17.45 -2.25
CA ALA A 238 -3.52 -16.39 -3.09
C ALA A 238 -4.61 -15.64 -3.88
N ALA A 239 -5.76 -16.26 -4.15
CA ALA A 239 -6.93 -15.59 -4.73
C ALA A 239 -7.68 -14.72 -3.71
N GLY A 240 -7.35 -14.84 -2.43
CA GLY A 240 -7.95 -14.11 -1.32
C GLY A 240 -9.20 -14.79 -0.74
N PHE A 241 -10.12 -13.99 -0.23
CA PHE A 241 -11.41 -14.44 0.27
C PHE A 241 -12.33 -14.90 -0.87
N ALA A 242 -13.30 -15.76 -0.56
CA ALA A 242 -14.35 -16.12 -1.51
C ALA A 242 -15.23 -14.90 -1.84
N ALA A 243 -15.69 -14.82 -3.09
CA ALA A 243 -16.48 -13.69 -3.59
C ALA A 243 -17.91 -13.65 -3.03
N GLY A 244 -18.43 -12.44 -2.80
CA GLY A 244 -19.81 -12.21 -2.35
C GLY A 244 -20.12 -12.72 -0.95
N LYS A 245 -19.10 -12.91 -0.10
CA LYS A 245 -19.24 -13.45 1.26
C LYS A 245 -19.22 -12.35 2.30
N THR A 246 -20.14 -12.42 3.26
CA THR A 246 -20.06 -11.62 4.48
C THR A 246 -19.19 -12.35 5.50
N LEU A 247 -18.05 -11.76 5.81
CA LEU A 247 -17.07 -12.27 6.74
C LEU A 247 -17.13 -11.48 8.05
N VAL A 248 -16.77 -12.13 9.15
CA VAL A 248 -16.67 -11.50 10.47
C VAL A 248 -15.25 -11.65 10.98
N ALA A 249 -14.59 -10.52 11.20
CA ALA A 249 -13.30 -10.44 11.86
C ALA A 249 -13.50 -10.25 13.36
N THR A 250 -12.70 -10.91 14.19
CA THR A 250 -12.77 -10.83 15.65
C THR A 250 -11.37 -10.80 16.26
N VAL A 251 -11.10 -9.78 17.07
CA VAL A 251 -9.97 -9.71 17.99
C VAL A 251 -10.47 -10.11 19.38
N LYS A 252 -9.93 -11.22 19.91
CA LYS A 252 -10.39 -11.84 21.16
C LYS A 252 -9.87 -11.11 22.40
N SER A 253 -10.74 -11.05 23.39
CA SER A 253 -10.54 -10.52 24.73
C SER A 253 -10.21 -11.60 25.76
N GLY A 254 -10.03 -11.16 27.01
CA GLY A 254 -9.86 -12.06 28.15
C GLY A 254 -8.47 -12.69 28.25
N SER A 255 -8.31 -13.63 29.19
CA SER A 255 -7.01 -14.19 29.58
C SER A 255 -6.31 -15.03 28.49
N THR A 256 -7.02 -15.38 27.42
CA THR A 256 -6.46 -16.06 26.23
C THR A 256 -6.56 -15.21 24.97
N GLY A 257 -6.93 -13.93 25.13
CA GLY A 257 -7.05 -12.95 24.06
C GLY A 257 -5.75 -12.20 23.82
N VAL A 258 -5.86 -11.07 23.11
CA VAL A 258 -4.74 -10.15 22.94
C VAL A 258 -4.52 -9.35 24.24
N MET A 259 -3.25 -9.09 24.55
CA MET A 259 -2.85 -8.30 25.73
C MET A 259 -1.85 -7.22 25.34
N ASP A 260 -1.83 -6.14 26.10
CA ASP A 260 -0.75 -5.15 26.04
C ASP A 260 0.56 -5.71 26.64
N LEU A 261 1.62 -4.88 26.64
CA LEU A 261 2.90 -5.25 27.25
C LEU A 261 2.87 -5.29 28.78
N ALA A 262 1.86 -4.69 29.42
CA ALA A 262 1.64 -4.72 30.87
C ALA A 262 0.85 -5.97 31.33
N GLY A 263 0.32 -6.75 30.39
CA GLY A 263 -0.47 -7.96 30.64
C GLY A 263 -1.97 -7.68 30.82
N ASN A 264 -2.47 -6.48 30.50
CA ASN A 264 -3.91 -6.23 30.51
C ASN A 264 -4.53 -6.80 29.23
N PRO A 265 -5.54 -7.68 29.35
CA PRO A 265 -6.25 -8.19 28.19
C PRO A 265 -7.18 -7.12 27.62
N LEU A 266 -7.41 -7.16 26.30
CA LEU A 266 -8.52 -6.45 25.68
C LEU A 266 -9.81 -6.74 26.48
N ALA A 267 -10.57 -5.69 26.82
CA ALA A 267 -11.69 -5.81 27.78
C ALA A 267 -12.87 -6.64 27.26
N THR A 268 -13.18 -6.51 25.96
CA THR A 268 -14.27 -7.22 25.28
C THR A 268 -13.86 -7.54 23.85
N ASP A 269 -14.35 -8.65 23.30
CA ASP A 269 -14.08 -9.03 21.91
C ASP A 269 -14.44 -7.86 20.98
N ARG A 270 -13.52 -7.52 20.09
CA ARG A 270 -13.80 -6.56 19.03
C ARG A 270 -14.13 -7.33 17.76
N SER A 271 -15.40 -7.34 17.38
CA SER A 271 -15.88 -7.96 16.14
C SER A 271 -16.46 -6.95 15.16
N TRP A 272 -16.16 -7.10 13.88
CA TRP A 272 -16.77 -6.31 12.80
C TRP A 272 -16.98 -7.18 11.56
N SER A 273 -17.89 -6.77 10.70
CA SER A 273 -18.26 -7.49 9.48
C SER A 273 -17.84 -6.73 8.23
N PHE A 274 -17.60 -7.47 7.15
CA PHE A 274 -17.42 -6.90 5.81
C PHE A 274 -17.87 -7.90 4.75
N THR A 275 -18.34 -7.41 3.61
CA THR A 275 -18.78 -8.22 2.47
C THR A 275 -17.82 -8.09 1.31
N THR A 276 -17.25 -9.21 0.89
CA THR A 276 -16.36 -9.28 -0.28
C THR A 276 -17.15 -9.03 -1.56
N GLY A 277 -16.55 -8.29 -2.48
CA GLY A 277 -17.01 -8.14 -3.85
C GLY A 277 -16.59 -9.34 -4.71
N THR A 278 -16.35 -9.06 -5.99
CA THR A 278 -15.89 -10.04 -6.98
C THR A 278 -14.52 -9.70 -7.56
N GLN A 279 -13.98 -8.53 -7.23
CA GLN A 279 -12.78 -7.98 -7.87
C GLN A 279 -11.53 -8.22 -7.02
N ALA A 280 -10.39 -8.43 -7.69
CA ALA A 280 -9.09 -8.41 -7.06
C ALA A 280 -8.75 -7.00 -6.54
N CYS A 281 -7.87 -6.92 -5.54
CA CYS A 281 -7.41 -5.62 -5.05
C CYS A 281 -6.54 -4.95 -6.11
N LEU A 282 -6.83 -3.69 -6.39
CA LEU A 282 -6.09 -2.91 -7.37
C LEU A 282 -4.89 -2.23 -6.72
N SER A 283 -3.84 -2.04 -7.51
CA SER A 283 -2.74 -1.13 -7.18
C SER A 283 -2.82 0.10 -8.10
N ALA A 284 -2.33 1.24 -7.61
CA ALA A 284 -2.32 2.45 -8.41
C ALA A 284 -1.45 2.25 -9.65
N VAL A 285 -1.93 2.73 -10.81
CA VAL A 285 -1.17 2.64 -12.05
C VAL A 285 -0.02 3.65 -12.04
N ASP A 286 1.20 3.17 -12.29
CA ASP A 286 2.38 4.01 -12.39
C ASP A 286 2.33 4.87 -13.66
N LEU A 287 2.22 6.18 -13.46
CA LEU A 287 2.17 7.19 -14.53
C LEU A 287 3.56 7.61 -15.03
N ARG A 288 4.65 7.18 -14.39
CA ARG A 288 6.03 7.51 -14.77
C ARG A 288 6.21 9.01 -15.08
N SER A 289 6.81 9.37 -16.22
CA SER A 289 7.11 10.77 -16.52
C SER A 289 5.87 11.66 -16.71
N VAL A 290 4.72 11.09 -17.13
CA VAL A 290 3.47 11.86 -17.27
C VAL A 290 2.86 12.23 -15.91
N ALA A 291 3.29 11.61 -14.81
CA ALA A 291 2.85 11.97 -13.46
C ALA A 291 3.10 13.46 -13.14
N SER A 292 4.13 14.08 -13.71
CA SER A 292 4.45 15.49 -13.46
C SER A 292 3.57 16.50 -14.23
N PHE A 293 2.71 16.03 -15.14
CA PHE A 293 1.89 16.90 -16.00
C PHE A 293 0.47 17.04 -15.45
N GLY A 294 0.00 18.28 -15.29
CA GLY A 294 -1.41 18.57 -15.04
C GLY A 294 -2.25 18.48 -16.31
N ALA A 295 -1.68 18.85 -17.46
CA ALA A 295 -2.34 18.79 -18.75
C ALA A 295 -1.39 18.33 -19.86
N PHE A 296 -1.87 17.46 -20.75
CA PHE A 296 -1.10 16.99 -21.90
C PHE A 296 -1.98 16.90 -23.16
N GLY A 297 -1.67 17.65 -24.22
CA GLY A 297 -2.52 17.83 -25.40
C GLY A 297 -2.12 17.04 -26.64
N GLY A 298 -1.64 15.82 -26.50
CA GLY A 298 -1.30 14.93 -27.61
C GLY A 298 -0.46 15.60 -28.70
N GLY A 299 -0.79 15.33 -29.96
CA GLY A 299 -0.21 15.98 -31.14
C GLY A 299 -1.00 17.20 -31.65
N ALA A 300 -2.08 17.59 -30.98
CA ALA A 300 -2.94 18.71 -31.39
C ALA A 300 -2.81 19.97 -30.52
N GLY A 301 -2.02 19.92 -29.45
CA GLY A 301 -1.73 21.07 -28.59
C GLY A 301 -2.70 21.25 -27.43
N VAL A 302 -2.50 22.33 -26.69
CA VAL A 302 -3.32 22.70 -25.53
C VAL A 302 -3.81 24.13 -25.69
N THR A 303 -5.10 24.36 -25.52
CA THR A 303 -5.70 25.68 -25.75
C THR A 303 -6.48 26.15 -24.53
N ASN A 304 -6.36 27.44 -24.23
CA ASN A 304 -7.13 28.12 -23.20
C ASN A 304 -7.91 29.30 -23.81
N GLN A 305 -9.14 29.49 -23.34
CA GLN A 305 -9.98 30.66 -23.66
C GLN A 305 -10.55 31.34 -22.40
N GLY A 306 -9.95 31.11 -21.23
CA GLY A 306 -10.32 31.76 -19.97
C GLY A 306 -9.18 32.59 -19.38
N ILE A 307 -9.53 33.53 -18.51
CA ILE A 307 -8.58 34.42 -17.82
C ILE A 307 -8.27 33.96 -16.39
N ARG A 308 -8.93 32.88 -15.94
CA ARG A 308 -8.76 32.30 -14.60
C ARG A 308 -8.21 30.87 -14.65
N THR A 309 -7.66 30.48 -15.80
CA THR A 309 -7.10 29.14 -15.96
C THR A 309 -5.75 29.05 -15.24
N VAL A 310 -5.60 28.03 -14.41
CA VAL A 310 -4.36 27.71 -13.68
C VAL A 310 -4.12 26.21 -13.79
N VAL A 311 -2.95 25.82 -14.32
CA VAL A 311 -2.51 24.43 -14.41
C VAL A 311 -1.43 24.18 -13.37
N GLY A 312 -1.74 23.35 -12.38
CA GLY A 312 -0.74 22.80 -11.45
C GLY A 312 0.12 21.73 -12.12
N GLY A 313 1.43 21.82 -11.93
CA GLY A 313 2.40 20.93 -12.58
C GLY A 313 2.73 21.38 -14.01
N ASN A 314 3.32 20.46 -14.78
CA ASN A 314 3.76 20.73 -16.15
C ASN A 314 2.59 20.70 -17.14
N LEU A 315 2.76 21.42 -18.25
CA LEU A 315 1.87 21.36 -19.42
C LEU A 315 2.65 20.80 -20.61
N GLY A 316 2.07 19.89 -21.38
CA GLY A 316 2.79 19.16 -22.43
C GLY A 316 2.03 18.98 -23.73
N THR A 317 2.75 18.88 -24.84
CA THR A 317 2.25 18.40 -26.13
C THR A 317 3.41 17.92 -26.99
N THR A 318 3.20 16.90 -27.83
CA THR A 318 4.19 16.54 -28.86
C THR A 318 4.12 17.43 -30.09
N ALA A 319 3.15 18.36 -30.13
CA ALA A 319 2.98 19.33 -31.19
C ALA A 319 3.93 20.53 -31.04
N ALA A 320 4.05 21.33 -32.09
CA ALA A 320 4.78 22.60 -32.05
C ALA A 320 4.23 23.53 -30.96
N CYS A 321 5.08 24.30 -30.29
CA CYS A 321 4.64 25.23 -29.25
C CYS A 321 3.66 26.31 -29.73
N THR A 322 3.56 26.55 -31.04
CA THR A 322 2.53 27.42 -31.63
C THR A 322 1.10 26.88 -31.45
N LEU A 323 0.95 25.60 -31.09
CA LEU A 323 -0.33 24.95 -30.76
C LEU A 323 -0.61 24.95 -29.25
N VAL A 324 0.28 25.53 -28.44
CA VAL A 324 -0.02 25.94 -27.08
C VAL A 324 -0.52 27.39 -27.15
N THR A 325 -1.76 27.63 -26.73
CA THR A 325 -2.38 28.97 -26.85
C THR A 325 -3.13 29.37 -25.58
N GLY A 326 -2.99 30.63 -25.20
CA GLY A 326 -3.62 31.20 -24.01
C GLY A 326 -2.94 30.79 -22.70
N PHE A 327 -1.62 30.60 -22.71
CA PHE A 327 -0.89 30.24 -21.50
C PHE A 327 0.41 31.03 -21.35
N HIS A 328 0.91 31.11 -20.12
CA HIS A 328 2.29 31.46 -19.81
C HIS A 328 2.80 30.55 -18.69
N ASP A 329 4.10 30.28 -18.70
CA ASP A 329 4.82 29.76 -17.54
C ASP A 329 5.78 30.84 -17.00
N ALA A 330 6.69 30.46 -16.10
CA ALA A 330 7.65 31.40 -15.52
C ALA A 330 8.64 31.99 -16.54
N ALA A 331 8.84 31.35 -17.69
CA ALA A 331 9.86 31.70 -18.67
C ALA A 331 9.29 32.26 -19.98
N HIS A 332 8.10 31.83 -20.40
CA HIS A 332 7.58 32.12 -21.73
C HIS A 332 6.06 32.36 -21.74
N VAL A 333 5.62 33.07 -22.78
CA VAL A 333 4.21 33.34 -23.09
C VAL A 333 3.85 32.62 -24.39
N TYR A 334 2.69 31.96 -24.40
CA TYR A 334 2.19 31.09 -25.45
C TYR A 334 0.86 31.64 -26.00
N THR A 335 0.96 32.57 -26.95
CA THR A 335 -0.18 33.14 -27.70
C THR A 335 -1.33 33.63 -26.80
N GLU A 336 -1.00 34.55 -25.90
CA GLU A 336 -1.99 35.17 -25.00
C GLU A 336 -2.62 36.44 -25.59
N THR A 337 -3.85 36.68 -25.17
CA THR A 337 -4.68 37.87 -25.40
C THR A 337 -5.30 38.25 -24.06
N PRO A 338 -5.91 39.45 -23.93
CA PRO A 338 -6.63 39.82 -22.71
C PRO A 338 -7.78 38.88 -22.31
N LEU A 339 -8.22 37.97 -23.20
CA LEU A 339 -9.35 37.07 -22.98
C LEU A 339 -8.94 35.63 -22.67
N ASN A 340 -7.66 35.28 -22.71
CA ASN A 340 -7.20 33.89 -22.52
C ASN A 340 -5.88 33.78 -21.75
N VAL A 341 -5.73 34.52 -20.66
CA VAL A 341 -4.53 34.48 -19.83
C VAL A 341 -4.58 33.27 -18.88
N GLY A 342 -3.73 32.28 -19.10
CA GLY A 342 -3.69 31.03 -18.33
C GLY A 342 -2.32 30.80 -17.70
N ALA A 343 -2.27 30.58 -16.40
CA ALA A 343 -1.00 30.32 -15.70
C ALA A 343 -0.66 28.83 -15.68
N VAL A 344 0.60 28.48 -15.91
CA VAL A 344 1.16 27.13 -15.69
C VAL A 344 2.15 27.21 -14.52
N ASN A 345 1.84 26.54 -13.41
CA ASN A 345 2.68 26.48 -12.20
C ASN A 345 3.76 25.39 -12.30
N GLY A 346 4.32 25.23 -13.50
CA GLY A 346 5.36 24.27 -13.87
C GLY A 346 6.03 24.78 -15.15
N SER A 347 6.53 23.88 -15.99
CA SER A 347 7.07 24.25 -17.31
C SER A 347 6.20 23.73 -18.43
N VAL A 348 6.23 24.43 -19.57
CA VAL A 348 5.58 24.00 -20.81
C VAL A 348 6.57 23.24 -21.69
N TYR A 349 6.26 21.97 -21.99
CA TYR A 349 7.07 21.10 -22.85
C TYR A 349 6.36 20.85 -24.19
N CYS A 350 6.93 21.41 -25.26
CA CYS A 350 6.40 21.28 -26.61
C CYS A 350 7.52 21.23 -27.66
N ALA A 351 7.16 20.86 -28.89
CA ALA A 351 8.10 20.74 -30.00
C ALA A 351 8.50 22.11 -30.57
N PRO A 352 9.66 22.21 -31.27
CA PRO A 352 10.06 23.40 -32.00
C PRO A 352 8.96 23.92 -32.94
N PRO A 353 8.96 25.23 -33.27
CA PRO A 353 9.99 26.24 -32.98
C PRO A 353 9.93 26.79 -31.54
N ALA A 354 10.84 27.72 -31.22
CA ALA A 354 10.90 28.42 -29.93
C ALA A 354 9.50 28.94 -29.51
N PRO A 355 9.12 28.82 -28.22
CA PRO A 355 9.93 28.41 -27.07
C PRO A 355 10.33 26.92 -27.03
N GLY A 356 9.77 26.10 -27.91
CA GLY A 356 10.07 24.69 -28.03
C GLY A 356 11.48 24.42 -28.54
N THR A 357 12.05 23.35 -28.04
CA THR A 357 13.38 22.86 -28.41
C THR A 357 13.31 21.35 -28.65
N THR A 358 14.37 20.78 -29.21
CA THR A 358 14.50 19.32 -29.31
C THR A 358 14.47 18.65 -27.94
N ALA A 359 15.00 19.30 -26.90
CA ALA A 359 15.01 18.77 -25.53
C ALA A 359 13.61 18.75 -24.91
N THR A 360 12.85 19.85 -25.03
CA THR A 360 11.46 19.89 -24.54
C THR A 360 10.56 18.92 -25.30
N MET A 361 10.80 18.75 -26.61
CA MET A 361 10.12 17.73 -27.41
C MET A 361 10.41 16.32 -26.90
N ALA A 362 11.66 15.97 -26.59
CA ALA A 362 12.02 14.65 -26.09
C ALA A 362 11.30 14.33 -24.77
N ILE A 363 11.22 15.29 -23.85
CA ILE A 363 10.46 15.15 -22.60
C ILE A 363 8.98 14.91 -22.90
N ALA A 364 8.37 15.72 -23.78
CA ALA A 364 6.97 15.56 -24.15
C ALA A 364 6.69 14.22 -24.86
N THR A 365 7.59 13.76 -25.72
CA THR A 365 7.48 12.45 -26.39
C THR A 365 7.54 11.30 -25.39
N GLN A 366 8.44 11.34 -24.40
CA GLN A 366 8.50 10.33 -23.35
C GLN A 366 7.24 10.34 -22.48
N ALA A 367 6.76 11.53 -22.06
CA ALA A 367 5.52 11.66 -21.30
C ALA A 367 4.31 11.09 -22.05
N ARG A 368 4.22 11.33 -23.36
CA ARG A 368 3.16 10.75 -24.22
C ARG A 368 3.25 9.22 -24.30
N ALA A 369 4.46 8.66 -24.38
CA ALA A 369 4.66 7.21 -24.40
C ALA A 369 4.29 6.55 -23.06
N ASP A 370 4.64 7.18 -21.94
CA ASP A 370 4.25 6.72 -20.60
C ASP A 370 2.73 6.84 -20.39
N ALA A 371 2.10 7.92 -20.87
CA ALA A 371 0.65 8.06 -20.86
C ALA A 371 -0.06 6.97 -21.66
N GLN A 372 0.48 6.60 -22.83
CA GLN A 372 -0.04 5.48 -23.62
C GLN A 372 0.07 4.17 -22.86
N SER A 373 1.22 3.92 -22.22
CA SER A 373 1.44 2.73 -21.41
C SER A 373 0.45 2.64 -20.24
N ALA A 374 0.18 3.76 -19.57
CA ALA A 374 -0.81 3.83 -18.50
C ALA A 374 -2.23 3.58 -19.03
N TYR A 375 -2.60 4.17 -20.18
CA TYR A 375 -3.88 3.92 -20.83
C TYR A 375 -4.09 2.44 -21.17
N ASP A 376 -3.08 1.81 -21.77
CA ASP A 376 -3.14 0.40 -22.16
C ASP A 376 -3.21 -0.51 -20.92
N ALA A 377 -2.47 -0.19 -19.86
CA ALA A 377 -2.54 -0.91 -18.59
C ALA A 377 -3.93 -0.80 -17.94
N LEU A 378 -4.52 0.40 -17.92
CA LEU A 378 -5.87 0.61 -17.40
C LEU A 378 -6.92 -0.14 -18.23
N ALA A 379 -6.79 -0.12 -19.56
CA ALA A 379 -7.71 -0.82 -20.47
C ALA A 379 -7.59 -2.35 -20.40
N ALA A 380 -6.41 -2.87 -20.03
CA ALA A 380 -6.17 -4.31 -19.89
C ALA A 380 -6.70 -4.91 -18.57
N LEU A 381 -7.09 -4.07 -17.60
CA LEU A 381 -7.70 -4.56 -16.36
C LEU A 381 -9.02 -5.30 -16.68
N PRO A 382 -9.30 -6.43 -15.99
CA PRO A 382 -10.56 -7.15 -16.17
C PRO A 382 -11.77 -6.22 -16.00
N PRO A 383 -12.80 -6.37 -16.85
CA PRO A 383 -13.95 -5.48 -16.81
C PRO A 383 -14.70 -5.60 -15.48
N GLY A 384 -15.07 -4.44 -14.94
CA GLY A 384 -15.85 -4.31 -13.73
C GLY A 384 -17.35 -4.22 -13.96
N GLY A 385 -18.10 -3.99 -12.88
CA GLY A 385 -19.53 -3.74 -12.96
C GLY A 385 -19.86 -2.36 -13.56
N ASP A 386 -21.10 -2.18 -14.01
CA ASP A 386 -21.65 -0.92 -14.51
C ASP A 386 -22.82 -0.43 -13.64
N PRO A 387 -22.56 0.05 -12.41
CA PRO A 387 -23.61 0.56 -11.54
C PRO A 387 -24.23 1.80 -12.18
N GLY A 388 -25.53 1.72 -12.47
CA GLY A 388 -26.28 2.81 -13.12
C GLY A 388 -26.24 2.79 -14.65
N ALA A 389 -25.75 1.71 -15.27
CA ALA A 389 -25.80 1.50 -16.73
C ALA A 389 -25.23 2.70 -17.52
N GLY A 390 -24.03 3.13 -17.16
CA GLY A 390 -23.35 4.29 -17.71
C GLY A 390 -23.65 5.61 -16.98
N GLN A 391 -24.66 5.68 -16.10
CA GLN A 391 -24.89 6.85 -15.23
C GLN A 391 -24.26 6.65 -13.85
N LEU A 392 -23.16 7.37 -13.60
CA LEU A 392 -22.45 7.36 -12.33
C LEU A 392 -22.93 8.46 -11.36
N GLY A 393 -23.65 9.47 -11.85
CA GLY A 393 -24.24 10.50 -11.00
C GLY A 393 -25.26 9.90 -10.01
N GLY A 394 -25.13 10.28 -8.74
CA GLY A 394 -25.93 9.75 -7.64
C GLY A 394 -25.43 8.42 -7.07
N GLN A 395 -24.36 7.83 -7.61
CA GLN A 395 -23.78 6.60 -7.10
C GLN A 395 -22.80 6.88 -5.95
N VAL A 396 -22.68 5.89 -5.05
CA VAL A 396 -21.58 5.78 -4.08
C VAL A 396 -20.81 4.51 -4.42
N LEU A 397 -19.57 4.68 -4.87
CA LEU A 397 -18.76 3.61 -5.43
C LEU A 397 -17.54 3.33 -4.56
N THR A 398 -17.36 2.06 -4.20
CA THR A 398 -16.15 1.58 -3.51
C THR A 398 -15.02 1.36 -4.50
N ALA A 399 -13.80 1.12 -4.00
CA ALA A 399 -12.64 0.84 -4.84
C ALA A 399 -12.89 -0.33 -5.81
N GLY A 400 -12.42 -0.21 -7.04
CA GLY A 400 -12.58 -1.24 -8.06
C GLY A 400 -12.52 -0.71 -9.49
N VAL A 401 -12.61 -1.64 -10.44
CA VAL A 401 -12.83 -1.36 -11.86
C VAL A 401 -14.33 -1.21 -12.10
N TYR A 402 -14.68 -0.26 -12.96
CA TYR A 402 -16.02 0.00 -13.45
C TYR A 402 -15.97 0.15 -14.96
N THR A 403 -16.79 -0.61 -15.69
CA THR A 403 -16.74 -0.65 -17.16
C THR A 403 -18.09 -0.31 -17.72
N ALA A 404 -18.18 0.76 -18.51
CA ALA A 404 -19.45 1.21 -19.10
C ALA A 404 -19.95 0.21 -20.14
N ALA A 405 -21.02 -0.54 -19.86
CA ALA A 405 -21.58 -1.53 -20.77
C ALA A 405 -22.13 -0.88 -22.05
N GLY A 406 -22.71 0.33 -21.92
CA GLY A 406 -23.15 1.16 -23.05
C GLY A 406 -22.02 1.93 -23.76
N GLY A 407 -20.78 1.77 -23.31
CA GLY A 407 -19.60 2.43 -23.87
C GLY A 407 -19.34 3.84 -23.37
N THR A 408 -20.26 4.47 -22.63
CA THR A 408 -20.10 5.84 -22.11
C THR A 408 -20.39 5.94 -20.62
N PHE A 409 -19.63 6.77 -19.91
CA PHE A 409 -20.00 7.22 -18.57
C PHE A 409 -20.52 8.66 -18.59
N ALA A 410 -21.54 8.89 -17.78
CA ALA A 410 -22.13 10.19 -17.52
C ALA A 410 -22.23 10.41 -16.00
N ILE A 411 -21.85 11.60 -15.55
CA ILE A 411 -22.13 12.11 -14.20
C ILE A 411 -23.03 13.31 -14.42
N THR A 412 -24.33 13.08 -14.56
CA THR A 412 -25.30 14.13 -14.89
C THR A 412 -26.52 14.12 -13.98
N ASN A 413 -26.83 12.99 -13.33
CA ASN A 413 -27.95 12.82 -12.42
C ASN A 413 -27.54 12.87 -10.95
N GLY A 414 -26.90 13.97 -10.53
CA GLY A 414 -26.34 14.12 -9.19
C GLY A 414 -24.83 13.87 -9.13
N ASP A 415 -24.26 14.03 -7.94
CA ASP A 415 -22.81 13.91 -7.72
C ASP A 415 -22.41 12.44 -7.56
N LEU A 416 -21.19 12.11 -7.96
CA LEU A 416 -20.59 10.79 -7.76
C LEU A 416 -19.76 10.81 -6.48
N THR A 417 -19.95 9.83 -5.59
CA THR A 417 -19.13 9.67 -4.39
C THR A 417 -18.22 8.45 -4.52
N LEU A 418 -16.92 8.61 -4.26
CA LEU A 418 -15.94 7.54 -4.20
C LEU A 418 -15.55 7.31 -2.73
N ASP A 419 -15.88 6.13 -2.22
CA ASP A 419 -15.73 5.76 -0.82
C ASP A 419 -14.59 4.74 -0.62
N ALA A 420 -13.50 5.20 -0.01
CA ALA A 420 -12.35 4.37 0.31
C ALA A 420 -12.61 3.34 1.43
N GLN A 421 -13.70 3.47 2.17
CA GLN A 421 -14.03 2.61 3.31
C GLN A 421 -12.86 2.45 4.31
N GLY A 422 -12.15 3.56 4.56
CA GLY A 422 -10.99 3.61 5.47
C GLY A 422 -9.66 3.19 4.84
N ASP A 423 -9.65 2.75 3.58
CA ASP A 423 -8.43 2.39 2.85
C ASP A 423 -7.83 3.58 2.09
N THR A 424 -6.77 4.16 2.62
CA THR A 424 -6.06 5.27 1.95
C THR A 424 -5.40 4.87 0.63
N HIS A 425 -5.25 3.56 0.37
CA HIS A 425 -4.70 3.02 -0.87
C HIS A 425 -5.80 2.49 -1.81
N ALA A 426 -7.07 2.80 -1.54
CA ALA A 426 -8.18 2.47 -2.41
C ALA A 426 -7.97 3.07 -3.82
N VAL A 427 -8.21 2.26 -4.86
CA VAL A 427 -8.04 2.62 -6.27
C VAL A 427 -9.35 2.46 -7.04
N TRP A 428 -9.65 3.43 -7.90
CA TRP A 428 -10.78 3.39 -8.81
C TRP A 428 -10.30 3.47 -10.25
N VAL A 429 -10.81 2.58 -11.10
CA VAL A 429 -10.57 2.62 -12.54
C VAL A 429 -11.90 2.62 -13.28
N PHE A 430 -12.15 3.67 -14.04
CA PHE A 430 -13.32 3.79 -14.91
C PHE A 430 -12.91 3.56 -16.36
N GLN A 431 -13.42 2.49 -16.96
CA GLN A 431 -13.20 2.12 -18.36
C GLN A 431 -14.43 2.46 -19.19
N SER A 432 -14.27 3.36 -20.16
CA SER A 432 -15.31 3.71 -21.13
C SER A 432 -14.77 3.49 -22.54
N ALA A 433 -15.52 2.78 -23.38
CA ALA A 433 -15.14 2.57 -24.77
C ALA A 433 -15.24 3.83 -25.65
N SER A 434 -16.00 4.84 -25.22
CA SER A 434 -16.33 6.04 -26.00
C SER A 434 -16.10 7.32 -25.19
N ALA A 435 -17.03 7.74 -24.33
CA ALA A 435 -17.02 9.09 -23.78
C ALA A 435 -17.27 9.15 -22.28
N LEU A 436 -16.72 10.20 -21.66
CA LEU A 436 -17.04 10.64 -20.31
C LEU A 436 -17.66 12.03 -20.36
N THR A 437 -18.84 12.20 -19.77
CA THR A 437 -19.52 13.51 -19.62
C THR A 437 -19.74 13.82 -18.15
N VAL A 438 -19.27 14.97 -17.68
CA VAL A 438 -19.46 15.44 -16.30
C VAL A 438 -20.22 16.77 -16.31
N GLY A 439 -21.41 16.77 -15.72
CA GLY A 439 -22.31 17.91 -15.75
C GLY A 439 -23.09 18.06 -17.06
N LEU A 440 -24.03 18.98 -17.03
CA LEU A 440 -24.74 19.51 -18.21
C LEU A 440 -24.75 21.05 -18.08
N PRO A 441 -25.07 21.80 -19.15
CA PRO A 441 -25.13 23.26 -19.09
C PRO A 441 -25.98 23.77 -17.92
N ALA A 442 -25.41 24.70 -17.14
CA ALA A 442 -26.01 25.25 -15.91
C ALA A 442 -26.32 24.25 -14.79
N THR A 443 -25.87 23.00 -14.91
CA THR A 443 -26.01 21.97 -13.87
C THR A 443 -24.66 21.26 -13.64
N PRO A 444 -23.72 21.92 -12.94
CA PRO A 444 -22.42 21.34 -12.63
C PRO A 444 -22.57 20.08 -11.75
N ARG A 445 -21.57 19.20 -11.82
CA ARG A 445 -21.53 17.95 -11.05
C ARG A 445 -20.18 17.75 -10.41
N HIS A 446 -20.19 17.08 -9.26
CA HIS A 446 -18.99 16.85 -8.47
C HIS A 446 -18.65 15.36 -8.36
N VAL A 447 -17.37 15.05 -8.38
CA VAL A 447 -16.82 13.79 -7.87
C VAL A 447 -16.29 14.05 -6.46
N LEU A 448 -16.89 13.37 -5.48
CA LEU A 448 -16.60 13.53 -4.05
C LEU A 448 -15.72 12.37 -3.58
N LEU A 449 -14.68 12.67 -2.81
CA LEU A 449 -13.81 11.68 -2.15
C LEU A 449 -14.16 11.62 -0.67
N VAL A 450 -14.43 10.42 -0.14
CA VAL A 450 -14.73 10.22 1.29
C VAL A 450 -13.92 9.09 1.91
N ASN A 451 -13.86 9.06 3.23
CA ASN A 451 -13.27 7.98 4.04
C ASN A 451 -11.83 7.60 3.66
N GLY A 452 -11.01 8.59 3.29
CA GLY A 452 -9.59 8.40 2.95
C GLY A 452 -9.30 8.25 1.45
N ALA A 453 -10.30 8.37 0.58
CA ALA A 453 -10.10 8.31 -0.87
C ALA A 453 -9.20 9.45 -1.36
N GLN A 454 -8.30 9.15 -2.31
CA GLN A 454 -7.30 10.09 -2.81
C GLN A 454 -7.38 10.23 -4.32
N ALA A 455 -7.27 11.48 -4.82
CA ALA A 455 -7.35 11.78 -6.25
C ALA A 455 -6.27 11.08 -7.09
N GLY A 456 -5.08 10.87 -6.52
CA GLY A 456 -3.97 10.16 -7.16
C GLY A 456 -4.28 8.70 -7.50
N ASN A 457 -5.30 8.11 -6.87
CA ASN A 457 -5.71 6.71 -7.06
C ASN A 457 -6.99 6.57 -7.90
N VAL A 458 -7.46 7.63 -8.54
CA VAL A 458 -8.65 7.61 -9.40
C VAL A 458 -8.22 7.77 -10.85
N PHE A 459 -8.59 6.82 -11.71
CA PHE A 459 -8.19 6.77 -13.11
C PHE A 459 -9.41 6.65 -14.04
N TRP A 460 -9.42 7.42 -15.11
CA TRP A 460 -10.44 7.40 -16.15
C TRP A 460 -9.80 7.07 -17.49
N GLN A 461 -9.97 5.84 -17.94
CA GLN A 461 -9.61 5.39 -19.27
C GLN A 461 -10.83 5.60 -20.19
N VAL A 462 -10.72 6.56 -21.11
CA VAL A 462 -11.83 6.99 -21.97
C VAL A 462 -11.45 6.74 -23.43
N GLY A 463 -12.20 5.89 -24.14
CA GLY A 463 -11.82 5.41 -25.46
C GLY A 463 -11.81 6.45 -26.57
N SER A 464 -12.53 7.54 -26.39
CA SER A 464 -12.55 8.70 -27.28
C SER A 464 -12.27 9.99 -26.50
N ALA A 465 -13.30 10.73 -26.09
CA ALA A 465 -13.15 12.08 -25.53
C ALA A 465 -13.85 12.23 -24.17
N ALA A 466 -13.28 13.07 -23.31
CA ALA A 466 -13.89 13.47 -22.04
C ALA A 466 -14.34 14.93 -22.10
N ARG A 467 -15.53 15.22 -21.54
CA ARG A 467 -16.12 16.55 -21.46
C ARG A 467 -16.56 16.85 -20.03
N ILE A 468 -16.05 17.93 -19.47
CA ILE A 468 -16.35 18.40 -18.12
C ILE A 468 -16.98 19.79 -18.25
N GLU A 469 -18.22 19.94 -17.83
CA GLU A 469 -18.95 21.21 -17.94
C GLU A 469 -18.49 22.26 -16.92
N ASP A 470 -18.81 23.53 -17.22
CA ASP A 470 -18.43 24.67 -16.38
C ASP A 470 -18.96 24.56 -14.96
N GLY A 471 -18.16 24.97 -13.98
CA GLY A 471 -18.52 24.90 -12.55
C GLY A 471 -18.41 23.51 -11.93
N SER A 472 -18.14 22.45 -12.71
CA SER A 472 -18.00 21.09 -12.18
C SER A 472 -16.69 20.88 -11.41
N VAL A 473 -16.67 19.88 -10.54
CA VAL A 473 -15.48 19.43 -9.80
C VAL A 473 -15.21 17.99 -10.19
N MET A 474 -14.13 17.79 -10.93
CA MET A 474 -13.69 16.49 -11.40
C MET A 474 -12.48 16.01 -10.60
N VAL A 475 -12.37 14.70 -10.40
CA VAL A 475 -11.29 14.08 -9.62
C VAL A 475 -10.67 12.93 -10.41
N GLY A 476 -9.35 12.84 -10.43
CA GLY A 476 -8.58 11.73 -10.99
C GLY A 476 -7.83 12.05 -12.28
N THR A 477 -7.03 11.08 -12.71
CA THR A 477 -6.27 11.15 -13.97
C THR A 477 -7.13 10.69 -15.13
N ILE A 478 -7.44 11.60 -16.06
CA ILE A 478 -8.21 11.32 -17.27
C ILE A 478 -7.25 11.11 -18.42
N ILE A 479 -7.34 9.95 -19.08
CA ILE A 479 -6.57 9.63 -20.29
C ILE A 479 -7.53 9.29 -21.43
N ALA A 480 -7.53 10.14 -22.46
CA ALA A 480 -8.49 10.10 -23.57
C ALA A 480 -7.78 10.31 -24.93
N PRO A 481 -7.84 9.38 -25.91
CA PRO A 481 -7.19 9.56 -27.20
C PRO A 481 -7.67 10.80 -27.98
N ALA A 482 -8.98 11.04 -27.99
CA ALA A 482 -9.62 12.15 -28.70
C ALA A 482 -9.74 13.42 -27.83
N GLY A 483 -8.99 13.49 -26.73
CA GLY A 483 -8.78 14.72 -25.98
C GLY A 483 -9.74 14.94 -24.81
N VAL A 484 -9.50 16.04 -24.10
CA VAL A 484 -10.26 16.43 -22.92
C VAL A 484 -10.71 17.88 -23.06
N THR A 485 -12.00 18.12 -22.94
CA THR A 485 -12.60 19.46 -22.96
C THR A 485 -13.08 19.81 -21.57
N ILE A 486 -12.52 20.86 -20.97
CA ILE A 486 -12.88 21.35 -19.65
C ILE A 486 -13.48 22.75 -19.80
N SER A 487 -14.79 22.85 -19.57
CA SER A 487 -15.59 24.02 -19.85
C SER A 487 -15.63 24.38 -21.34
N THR A 488 -16.44 25.38 -21.71
CA THR A 488 -16.57 25.85 -23.09
C THR A 488 -16.45 27.37 -23.16
N ALA A 489 -16.10 27.88 -24.34
CA ALA A 489 -15.86 29.31 -24.54
C ALA A 489 -17.07 30.15 -24.13
N GLY A 490 -16.82 31.24 -23.40
CA GLY A 490 -17.86 32.13 -22.88
C GLY A 490 -18.36 31.80 -21.48
N GLN A 491 -18.04 30.61 -20.95
CA GLN A 491 -18.42 30.25 -19.58
C GLN A 491 -17.53 30.97 -18.54
N THR A 492 -18.15 31.46 -17.48
CA THR A 492 -17.48 32.26 -16.43
C THR A 492 -17.29 31.51 -15.12
N ALA A 493 -18.01 30.40 -14.92
CA ALA A 493 -17.85 29.56 -13.74
C ALA A 493 -16.49 28.85 -13.77
N GLN A 494 -15.83 28.77 -12.61
CA GLN A 494 -14.57 28.07 -12.47
C GLN A 494 -14.81 26.56 -12.44
N THR A 495 -14.17 25.81 -13.34
CA THR A 495 -14.14 24.34 -13.27
C THR A 495 -12.89 23.87 -12.55
N VAL A 496 -13.01 22.86 -11.70
CA VAL A 496 -11.87 22.31 -10.96
C VAL A 496 -11.62 20.86 -11.38
N LEU A 497 -10.37 20.54 -11.67
CA LEU A 497 -9.88 19.17 -11.84
C LEU A 497 -8.81 18.89 -10.79
N VAL A 498 -9.12 18.07 -9.79
CA VAL A 498 -8.11 17.52 -8.87
C VAL A 498 -7.58 16.24 -9.47
N GLY A 499 -6.56 16.34 -10.30
CA GLY A 499 -6.14 15.26 -11.18
C GLY A 499 -5.34 15.76 -12.38
N ARG A 500 -5.47 15.04 -13.50
CA ARG A 500 -4.72 15.31 -14.74
C ARG A 500 -5.63 15.18 -15.95
N ALA A 501 -5.45 16.04 -16.94
CA ALA A 501 -6.15 15.97 -18.22
C ALA A 501 -5.19 15.59 -19.35
N ILE A 502 -5.28 14.36 -19.85
CA ILE A 502 -4.33 13.79 -20.80
C ILE A 502 -5.06 13.39 -22.09
N GLY A 503 -4.81 14.15 -23.15
CA GLY A 503 -5.09 13.78 -24.53
C GLY A 503 -3.91 13.00 -25.13
N LEU A 504 -4.13 11.76 -25.61
CA LEU A 504 -3.03 10.98 -26.21
C LEU A 504 -2.70 11.43 -27.64
N THR A 505 -3.73 11.84 -28.40
CA THR A 505 -3.60 12.22 -29.81
C THR A 505 -4.16 13.63 -30.04
N ALA A 506 -5.38 13.90 -29.58
CA ALA A 506 -6.04 15.19 -29.75
C ALA A 506 -5.77 16.16 -28.59
N SER A 507 -6.39 17.33 -28.67
CA SER A 507 -6.08 18.47 -27.83
C SER A 507 -6.69 18.35 -26.43
N VAL A 508 -6.11 19.10 -25.50
CA VAL A 508 -6.78 19.48 -24.25
C VAL A 508 -7.23 20.93 -24.38
N THR A 509 -8.49 21.21 -24.08
CA THR A 509 -9.07 22.56 -24.18
C THR A 509 -9.65 22.97 -22.84
N MET A 510 -9.41 24.22 -22.43
CA MET A 510 -9.76 24.72 -21.09
C MET A 510 -10.37 26.12 -21.15
N VAL A 511 -11.30 26.40 -20.23
CA VAL A 511 -11.84 27.75 -19.99
C VAL A 511 -12.08 27.93 -18.51
N ASN A 512 -11.37 28.88 -17.89
CA ASN A 512 -11.50 29.20 -16.46
C ASN A 512 -11.37 27.93 -15.60
N THR A 513 -10.29 27.19 -15.81
CA THR A 513 -10.06 25.87 -15.20
C THR A 513 -8.95 25.93 -14.17
N THR A 514 -9.16 25.37 -12.98
CA THR A 514 -8.08 25.05 -12.04
C THR A 514 -7.76 23.57 -12.13
N VAL A 515 -6.53 23.22 -12.54
CA VAL A 515 -6.01 21.85 -12.44
C VAL A 515 -5.08 21.76 -11.24
N VAL A 516 -5.36 20.83 -10.33
CA VAL A 516 -4.52 20.50 -9.16
C VAL A 516 -3.98 19.10 -9.37
N ALA A 517 -2.75 18.99 -9.88
CA ALA A 517 -2.09 17.69 -10.05
C ALA A 517 -1.73 17.09 -8.68
N PRO A 518 -2.22 15.89 -8.34
CA PRO A 518 -2.00 15.24 -7.05
C PRO A 518 -0.63 14.57 -6.92
#